data_AF-A0A832X0F0-F1
#
_entry.id   AF-A0A832X0F0-F1
#
_cell.length_a   1.000
_cell.length_b   1.000
_cell.length_c   1.000
_cell.angle_alpha   90.00
_cell.angle_beta   90.00
_cell.angle_gamma   90.00
#
_symmetry.space_group_name_H-M   'P 1'
#
loop_
_entity.id
_entity.type
_entity.pdbx_description
1 polymer ?
#
loop_
_entity_poly.entity_id
_entity_poly.type
_entity_poly.pdbx_seq_one_letter_code
_entity_poly.pdbx_strand_id
1 'polypeptide(L)'
;MKIALDRGHAAINPDTGWFDPGAVNGKYHEHALAQGVIDEIIKKIKNKINFFVPKPTWDTRTRYNEAIQNGCDYYLCIHINASTNASANGAECWWFRNNSKPFADQIMQNLKLFKNNGVKQKDGVLGQSIATIPYAFLELGFISNTNDLNKLLYQKEEIASNIVKTLEYFSGVKVEKRKAVFNMQGADNEKLYLYDEQDKLVEIVGISHHPVSLKGTAMIPVSSLRALGLTVTWHPETKQLEITY
;
A
#
# COMPACT_ATOMS: atom_id res chain seq x y z
N MET A 1 -1.85 -17.35 3.17
CA MET A 1 -1.79 -16.15 4.02
C MET A 1 -3.12 -15.43 4.00
N LYS A 2 -3.61 -14.99 5.16
CA LYS A 2 -4.69 -14.03 5.34
C LYS A 2 -4.21 -12.85 6.18
N ILE A 3 -4.39 -11.61 5.70
CA ILE A 3 -3.92 -10.39 6.38
C ILE A 3 -5.09 -9.60 6.96
N ALA A 4 -4.98 -9.15 8.21
CA ALA A 4 -5.84 -8.09 8.74
C ALA A 4 -5.31 -6.71 8.33
N LEU A 5 -6.15 -5.90 7.71
CA LEU A 5 -5.86 -4.51 7.33
C LEU A 5 -6.71 -3.59 8.21
N ASP A 6 -6.08 -2.98 9.20
CA ASP A 6 -6.73 -2.14 10.18
C ASP A 6 -6.34 -0.66 10.02
N ARG A 7 -7.33 0.23 10.10
CA ARG A 7 -7.09 1.68 10.15
C ARG A 7 -7.05 2.14 11.60
N GLY A 8 -6.14 3.04 11.94
CA GLY A 8 -6.23 3.79 13.18
C GLY A 8 -7.58 4.50 13.32
N HIS A 9 -8.06 4.63 14.56
CA HIS A 9 -9.20 5.49 14.92
C HIS A 9 -10.55 5.10 14.26
N ALA A 10 -11.41 6.08 13.96
CA ALA A 10 -12.77 5.95 13.43
C ALA A 10 -13.80 5.29 14.35
N ALA A 11 -13.56 5.31 15.66
CA ALA A 11 -14.48 4.79 16.67
C ALA A 11 -15.12 5.93 17.47
N ILE A 12 -16.33 5.70 17.98
CA ILE A 12 -16.98 6.60 18.94
C ILE A 12 -16.56 6.18 20.34
N ASN A 13 -16.09 7.13 21.15
CA ASN A 13 -15.85 6.93 22.56
C ASN A 13 -17.19 6.60 23.26
N PRO A 14 -17.34 5.43 23.91
CA PRO A 14 -18.61 5.02 24.51
C PRO A 14 -19.01 5.89 25.71
N ASP A 15 -18.06 6.54 26.38
CA ASP A 15 -18.30 7.35 27.57
C ASP A 15 -18.69 8.79 27.22
N THR A 16 -18.14 9.34 26.13
CA THR A 16 -18.31 10.76 25.78
C THR A 16 -19.11 10.98 24.50
N GLY A 17 -19.34 9.94 23.70
CA GLY A 17 -19.93 10.06 22.37
C GLY A 17 -19.04 10.77 21.35
N TRP A 18 -17.81 11.13 21.71
CA TRP A 18 -16.86 11.78 20.82
C TRP A 18 -16.36 10.80 19.75
N PHE A 19 -16.47 11.18 18.48
CA PHE A 19 -15.87 10.43 17.38
C PHE A 19 -14.38 10.70 17.32
N ASP A 20 -13.56 9.65 17.25
CA ASP A 20 -12.11 9.73 17.14
C ASP A 20 -11.66 9.81 15.68
N PRO A 21 -11.23 11.00 15.20
CA PRO A 21 -10.71 11.14 13.86
C PRO A 21 -9.23 10.77 13.74
N GLY A 22 -8.55 10.52 14.87
CA GLY A 22 -7.09 10.56 14.95
C GLY A 22 -6.54 11.97 14.77
N ALA A 23 -5.33 12.08 14.24
CA ALA A 23 -4.73 13.37 13.93
C ALA A 23 -5.50 14.12 12.83
N VAL A 24 -5.56 15.46 12.94
CA VAL A 24 -6.33 16.34 12.06
C VAL A 24 -5.45 17.46 11.51
N ASN A 25 -5.55 17.72 10.20
CA ASN A 25 -4.98 18.89 9.54
C ASN A 25 -6.03 19.54 8.63
N GLY A 26 -6.68 20.61 9.12
CA GLY A 26 -7.79 21.25 8.43
C GLY A 26 -8.95 20.28 8.20
N LYS A 27 -9.25 19.98 6.94
CA LYS A 27 -10.32 19.03 6.56
C LYS A 27 -9.85 17.57 6.48
N TYR A 28 -8.56 17.30 6.64
CA TYR A 28 -7.98 15.98 6.51
C TYR A 28 -7.88 15.31 7.88
N HIS A 29 -8.33 14.06 7.95
CA HIS A 29 -8.39 13.27 9.17
C HIS A 29 -7.61 11.97 8.96
N GLU A 30 -6.81 11.59 9.93
CA GLU A 30 -5.97 10.38 9.90
C GLU A 30 -6.78 9.15 9.53
N HIS A 31 -7.91 8.91 10.19
CA HIS A 31 -8.71 7.70 9.97
C HIS A 31 -9.15 7.55 8.50
N ALA A 32 -9.45 8.68 7.82
CA ALA A 32 -9.91 8.69 6.43
C ALA A 32 -8.76 8.49 5.45
N LEU A 33 -7.59 9.08 5.74
CA LEU A 33 -6.38 8.89 4.94
C LEU A 33 -5.87 7.44 5.04
N ALA A 34 -5.85 6.87 6.25
CA ALA A 34 -5.48 5.47 6.47
C ALA A 34 -6.45 4.51 5.76
N GLN A 35 -7.76 4.76 5.83
CA GLN A 35 -8.76 3.98 5.08
C GLN A 35 -8.50 4.04 3.57
N GLY A 36 -8.21 5.23 3.03
CA GLY A 36 -7.94 5.37 1.61
C GLY A 36 -6.73 4.55 1.14
N VAL A 37 -5.70 4.39 1.98
CA VAL A 37 -4.56 3.50 1.66
C VAL A 37 -4.98 2.03 1.71
N ILE A 38 -5.78 1.62 2.70
CA ILE A 38 -6.32 0.26 2.81
C ILE A 38 -7.19 -0.09 1.60
N ASP A 39 -8.03 0.83 1.14
CA ASP A 39 -8.88 0.62 -0.03
C ASP A 39 -8.04 0.33 -1.29
N GLU A 40 -6.93 1.06 -1.48
CA GLU A 40 -6.01 0.81 -2.59
C GLU A 40 -5.25 -0.53 -2.44
N ILE A 41 -4.87 -0.92 -1.22
CA ILE A 41 -4.29 -2.24 -0.97
C ILE A 41 -5.30 -3.34 -1.36
N ILE A 42 -6.55 -3.22 -0.88
CA ILE A 42 -7.62 -4.19 -1.15
C ILE A 42 -7.86 -4.35 -2.65
N LYS A 43 -7.92 -3.26 -3.41
CA LYS A 43 -8.08 -3.31 -4.88
C LYS A 43 -6.99 -4.17 -5.52
N LYS A 44 -5.73 -4.02 -5.08
CA LYS A 44 -4.56 -4.70 -5.66
C LYS A 44 -4.45 -6.17 -5.26
N ILE A 45 -4.85 -6.52 -4.04
CA ILE A 45 -4.74 -7.89 -3.53
C ILE A 45 -6.00 -8.72 -3.73
N LYS A 46 -7.10 -8.12 -4.18
CA LYS A 46 -8.38 -8.80 -4.41
C LYS A 46 -8.14 -10.04 -5.29
N ASN A 47 -8.66 -11.18 -4.85
CA ASN A 47 -8.50 -12.50 -5.48
C ASN A 47 -7.06 -13.06 -5.51
N LYS A 48 -6.05 -12.33 -5.02
CA LYS A 48 -4.66 -12.79 -4.93
C LYS A 48 -4.28 -13.19 -3.50
N ILE A 49 -4.70 -12.40 -2.51
CA ILE A 49 -4.41 -12.60 -1.08
C ILE A 49 -5.69 -12.42 -0.29
N ASN A 50 -5.98 -13.37 0.61
CA ASN A 50 -7.13 -13.27 1.51
C ASN A 50 -6.91 -12.14 2.52
N PHE A 51 -7.95 -11.38 2.82
CA PHE A 51 -7.86 -10.28 3.78
C PHE A 51 -9.09 -10.21 4.69
N PHE A 52 -8.96 -9.46 5.77
CA PHE A 52 -10.04 -9.08 6.68
C PHE A 52 -9.83 -7.63 7.11
N VAL A 53 -10.91 -6.86 7.24
CA VAL A 53 -10.89 -5.49 7.74
C VAL A 53 -11.68 -5.47 9.06
N PRO A 54 -11.00 -5.34 10.21
CA PRO A 54 -11.68 -5.25 11.51
C PRO A 54 -12.63 -4.05 11.57
N LYS A 55 -13.71 -4.18 12.35
CA LYS A 55 -14.59 -3.04 12.59
C LYS A 55 -13.88 -2.00 13.47
N PRO A 56 -14.14 -0.69 13.27
CA PRO A 56 -13.69 0.33 14.20
C PRO A 56 -14.36 0.16 15.54
N THR A 57 -13.57 -0.04 16.58
CA THR A 57 -14.03 -0.07 17.97
C THR A 57 -13.09 0.75 18.84
N TRP A 58 -13.62 1.35 19.90
CA TRP A 58 -12.83 2.19 20.81
C TRP A 58 -11.69 1.39 21.48
N ASP A 59 -11.99 0.16 21.90
CA ASP A 59 -10.95 -0.77 22.36
C ASP A 59 -10.25 -1.44 21.18
N THR A 60 -8.98 -1.09 20.96
CA THR A 60 -8.15 -1.65 19.89
C THR A 60 -7.86 -3.14 20.06
N ARG A 61 -7.94 -3.69 21.28
CA ARG A 61 -7.81 -5.14 21.51
C ARG A 61 -8.96 -5.92 20.88
N THR A 62 -10.15 -5.33 20.84
CA THR A 62 -11.32 -5.94 20.19
C THR A 62 -11.08 -6.11 18.69
N ARG A 63 -10.53 -5.09 18.03
CA ARG A 63 -10.19 -5.12 16.60
C ARG A 63 -9.17 -6.21 16.28
N TYR A 64 -8.15 -6.34 17.14
CA TYR A 64 -7.17 -7.42 17.04
C TYR A 64 -7.81 -8.80 17.22
N ASN A 65 -8.66 -8.97 18.23
CA ASN A 65 -9.35 -10.24 18.47
C ASN A 65 -10.29 -10.63 17.32
N GLU A 66 -10.97 -9.67 16.68
CA GLU A 66 -11.76 -9.93 15.47
C GLU A 66 -10.89 -10.51 14.34
N ALA A 67 -9.68 -9.99 14.14
CA ALA A 67 -8.74 -10.53 13.15
C ALA A 67 -8.31 -11.97 13.48
N ILE A 68 -8.04 -12.28 14.74
CA ILE A 68 -7.70 -13.63 15.18
C ILE A 68 -8.87 -14.60 14.96
N GLN A 69 -10.09 -14.20 15.34
CA GLN A 69 -11.29 -14.99 15.12
C GLN A 69 -11.57 -15.24 13.63
N ASN A 70 -11.13 -14.33 12.76
CA ASN A 70 -11.21 -14.46 11.31
C ASN A 70 -10.06 -15.28 10.69
N GLY A 71 -9.15 -15.84 11.50
CA GLY A 71 -8.05 -16.67 11.03
C GLY A 71 -7.00 -15.90 10.24
N CYS A 72 -6.71 -14.65 10.62
CA CYS A 72 -5.62 -13.88 10.03
C CYS A 72 -4.25 -14.40 10.51
N ASP A 73 -3.30 -14.45 9.59
CA ASP A 73 -1.90 -14.85 9.82
C ASP A 73 -1.00 -13.63 10.13
N TYR A 74 -1.42 -12.43 9.72
CA TYR A 74 -0.70 -11.17 9.92
C TYR A 74 -1.69 -10.05 10.30
N TYR A 75 -1.20 -9.02 11.00
CA TYR A 75 -1.96 -7.81 11.33
C TYR A 75 -1.18 -6.56 10.94
N LEU A 76 -1.73 -5.74 10.06
CA LEU A 76 -1.19 -4.43 9.68
C LEU A 76 -2.16 -3.34 10.14
N CYS A 77 -1.73 -2.53 11.11
CA CYS A 77 -2.45 -1.35 11.57
C CYS A 77 -1.79 -0.10 10.98
N ILE A 78 -2.54 0.70 10.22
CA ILE A 78 -2.04 1.92 9.59
C ILE A 78 -2.56 3.14 10.34
N HIS A 79 -1.61 3.92 10.87
CA HIS A 79 -1.77 5.23 11.49
C HIS A 79 -1.04 6.30 10.69
N ILE A 80 -1.28 7.57 11.00
CA ILE A 80 -0.60 8.71 10.40
C ILE A 80 -0.22 9.68 11.51
N ASN A 81 1.09 9.85 11.70
CA ASN A 81 1.64 10.71 12.73
C ASN A 81 1.19 12.18 12.59
N ALA A 82 1.28 12.91 13.69
CA ALA A 82 1.31 14.37 13.69
C ALA A 82 2.41 14.88 14.63
N SER A 83 2.91 16.08 14.35
CA SER A 83 3.89 16.77 15.18
C SER A 83 3.66 18.26 15.11
N THR A 84 3.91 18.95 16.24
CA THR A 84 3.97 20.41 16.29
C THR A 84 5.16 20.96 15.51
N ASN A 85 6.19 20.15 15.28
CA ASN A 85 7.27 20.47 14.35
C ASN A 85 6.83 20.10 12.92
N ALA A 86 6.43 21.10 12.13
CA ALA A 86 5.99 20.92 10.75
C ALA A 86 7.06 20.30 9.82
N SER A 87 8.35 20.33 10.20
CA SER A 87 9.42 19.67 9.45
C SER A 87 9.55 18.17 9.73
N ALA A 88 8.91 17.64 10.78
CA ALA A 88 8.86 16.21 11.04
C ALA A 88 8.16 15.49 9.87
N ASN A 89 8.80 14.47 9.33
CA ASN A 89 8.31 13.72 8.17
C ASN A 89 8.87 12.30 8.19
N GLY A 90 8.33 11.46 7.31
CA GLY A 90 8.75 10.08 7.13
C GLY A 90 7.84 9.08 7.84
N ALA A 91 7.99 7.83 7.44
CA ALA A 91 7.25 6.71 8.02
C ALA A 91 8.11 5.93 9.01
N GLU A 92 7.47 5.30 9.98
CA GLU A 92 8.08 4.38 10.93
C GLU A 92 7.15 3.20 11.19
N CYS A 93 7.73 2.06 11.56
CA CYS A 93 6.93 0.89 11.91
C CYS A 93 7.32 0.38 13.29
N TRP A 94 6.33 0.22 14.15
CA TRP A 94 6.49 -0.22 15.52
C TRP A 94 6.08 -1.69 15.66
N TRP A 95 6.84 -2.42 16.46
CA TRP A 95 6.62 -3.84 16.74
C TRP A 95 6.91 -4.15 18.21
N PHE A 96 6.38 -5.27 18.71
CA PHE A 96 6.59 -5.70 20.09
C PHE A 96 7.14 -7.12 20.20
N ARG A 97 6.43 -8.10 19.62
CA ARG A 97 6.82 -9.52 19.63
C ARG A 97 7.88 -9.79 18.56
N ASN A 98 8.86 -10.65 18.85
CA ASN A 98 9.97 -10.94 17.94
C ASN A 98 9.52 -11.46 16.56
N ASN A 99 8.41 -12.20 16.48
CA ASN A 99 7.84 -12.66 15.22
C ASN A 99 7.26 -11.53 14.34
N SER A 100 7.03 -10.33 14.89
CA SER A 100 6.58 -9.16 14.16
C SER A 100 7.71 -8.41 13.44
N LYS A 101 8.95 -8.49 13.94
CA LYS A 101 10.06 -7.68 13.43
C LYS A 101 10.33 -7.89 11.93
N PRO A 102 10.39 -9.13 11.40
CA PRO A 102 10.62 -9.34 9.97
C PRO A 102 9.55 -8.70 9.09
N PHE A 103 8.28 -8.74 9.53
CA PHE A 103 7.18 -8.11 8.81
C PHE A 103 7.32 -6.57 8.80
N ALA A 104 7.62 -5.96 9.95
CA ALA A 104 7.86 -4.53 10.07
C ALA A 104 9.08 -4.05 9.25
N ASP A 105 10.18 -4.82 9.26
CA ASP A 105 11.37 -4.56 8.45
C ASP A 105 11.04 -4.55 6.95
N GLN A 106 10.30 -5.55 6.48
CA GLN A 106 9.96 -5.66 5.06
C GLN A 106 9.02 -4.53 4.59
N ILE A 107 8.04 -4.11 5.43
CA ILE A 107 7.19 -2.95 5.15
C ILE A 107 8.05 -1.70 4.95
N MET A 108 8.92 -1.40 5.91
CA MET A 108 9.77 -0.22 5.86
C MET A 108 10.81 -0.28 4.73
N GLN A 109 11.29 -1.47 4.38
CA GLN A 109 12.20 -1.66 3.25
C GLN A 109 11.52 -1.30 1.93
N ASN A 110 10.25 -1.70 1.74
CA ASN A 110 9.52 -1.48 0.49
C ASN A 110 8.91 -0.07 0.38
N LEU A 111 8.68 0.62 1.49
CA LEU A 111 8.03 1.94 1.52
C LEU A 111 8.98 3.08 1.11
N LYS A 112 9.24 3.24 -0.20
CA LYS A 112 10.24 4.18 -0.73
C LYS A 112 9.81 5.65 -0.80
N LEU A 113 8.51 5.93 -0.77
CA LEU A 113 7.96 7.29 -0.91
C LEU A 113 8.19 8.19 0.30
N PHE A 114 8.44 7.60 1.46
CA PHE A 114 8.62 8.32 2.71
C PHE A 114 10.07 8.24 3.16
N LYS A 115 10.54 9.27 3.86
CA LYS A 115 11.77 9.16 4.64
C LYS A 115 11.59 7.96 5.59
N ASN A 116 12.56 7.06 5.63
CA ASN A 116 12.52 5.90 6.52
C ASN A 116 13.04 6.31 7.90
N ASN A 117 12.14 6.41 8.88
CA ASN A 117 12.48 6.72 10.29
C ASN A 117 12.74 5.44 11.12
N GLY A 118 12.80 4.28 10.46
CA GLY A 118 13.22 3.01 11.04
C GLY A 118 12.09 2.16 11.59
N VAL A 119 12.50 0.98 12.05
CA VAL A 119 11.65 0.00 12.72
C VAL A 119 12.00 0.02 14.21
N LYS A 120 10.99 0.23 15.06
CA LYS A 120 11.19 0.50 16.49
C LYS A 120 10.46 -0.53 17.34
N GLN A 121 11.15 -1.07 18.34
CA GLN A 121 10.51 -1.93 19.31
C GLN A 121 9.86 -1.09 20.40
N LYS A 122 8.57 -1.31 20.70
CA LYS A 122 7.89 -0.61 21.78
C LYS A 122 6.81 -1.48 22.41
N ASP A 123 6.84 -1.56 23.74
CA ASP A 123 5.76 -2.19 24.51
C ASP A 123 4.54 -1.25 24.63
N GLY A 124 3.35 -1.83 24.72
CA GLY A 124 2.12 -1.11 25.08
C GLY A 124 1.48 -0.25 23.99
N VAL A 125 1.89 -0.39 22.72
CA VAL A 125 1.24 0.31 21.60
C VAL A 125 0.00 -0.46 21.19
N LEU A 126 -1.18 0.15 21.34
CA LEU A 126 -2.48 -0.27 20.79
C LEU A 126 -2.62 -1.78 20.48
N GLY A 127 -2.84 -2.60 21.50
CA GLY A 127 -3.10 -4.04 21.32
C GLY A 127 -1.88 -4.92 21.00
N GLN A 128 -0.69 -4.35 20.77
CA GLN A 128 0.51 -5.16 20.48
C GLN A 128 0.90 -6.12 21.61
N SER A 129 0.60 -5.79 22.87
CA SER A 129 0.94 -6.65 24.01
C SER A 129 0.22 -8.00 23.98
N ILE A 130 -0.97 -8.06 23.39
CA ILE A 130 -1.76 -9.28 23.23
C ILE A 130 -1.48 -10.02 21.91
N ALA A 131 -0.56 -9.50 21.09
CA ALA A 131 -0.32 -10.06 19.78
C ALA A 131 0.29 -11.48 19.85
N THR A 132 -0.33 -12.41 19.15
CA THR A 132 0.11 -13.80 18.92
C THR A 132 0.59 -14.03 17.49
N ILE A 133 0.03 -13.29 16.51
CA ILE A 133 0.48 -13.25 15.11
C ILE A 133 1.37 -12.01 14.86
N PRO A 134 2.22 -12.01 13.80
CA PRO A 134 2.99 -10.83 13.41
C PRO A 134 2.11 -9.57 13.27
N TYR A 135 2.43 -8.56 14.08
CA TYR A 135 1.74 -7.27 14.17
C TYR A 135 2.69 -6.15 13.75
N ALA A 136 2.36 -5.43 12.69
CA ALA A 136 3.01 -4.18 12.30
C ALA A 136 2.10 -2.97 12.59
N PHE A 137 2.61 -2.03 13.39
CA PHE A 137 1.97 -0.75 13.63
C PHE A 137 2.69 0.32 12.79
N LEU A 138 2.12 0.66 11.65
CA LEU A 138 2.74 1.54 10.67
C LEU A 138 2.24 2.98 10.87
N GLU A 139 3.14 3.87 11.26
CA GLU A 139 2.93 5.30 11.20
C GLU A 139 3.38 5.82 9.83
N LEU A 140 2.42 6.07 8.95
CA LEU A 140 2.62 6.32 7.53
C LEU A 140 2.77 7.82 7.22
N GLY A 141 3.92 8.39 7.55
CA GLY A 141 4.17 9.81 7.32
C GLY A 141 3.50 10.71 8.36
N PHE A 142 3.63 12.03 8.17
CA PHE A 142 3.07 13.03 9.09
C PHE A 142 1.96 13.85 8.40
N ILE A 143 0.74 13.82 8.93
CA ILE A 143 -0.38 14.65 8.43
C ILE A 143 -0.09 16.15 8.57
N SER A 144 0.74 16.54 9.55
CA SER A 144 1.18 17.92 9.77
C SER A 144 2.30 18.37 8.83
N ASN A 145 2.86 17.47 8.02
CA ASN A 145 3.87 17.81 7.02
C ASN A 145 3.27 17.85 5.62
N THR A 146 3.39 18.98 4.93
CA THR A 146 2.79 19.19 3.61
C THR A 146 3.23 18.16 2.56
N ASN A 147 4.49 17.74 2.57
CA ASN A 147 5.00 16.79 1.57
C ASN A 147 4.46 15.38 1.80
N ASP A 148 4.40 14.93 3.05
CA ASP A 148 3.84 13.62 3.38
C ASP A 148 2.31 13.61 3.18
N LEU A 149 1.62 14.67 3.59
CA LEU A 149 0.19 14.82 3.32
C LEU A 149 -0.11 14.77 1.81
N ASN A 150 0.69 15.43 0.97
CA ASN A 150 0.52 15.35 -0.49
C ASN A 150 0.68 13.92 -1.03
N LYS A 151 1.61 13.12 -0.49
CA LYS A 151 1.73 11.69 -0.87
C LYS A 151 0.50 10.90 -0.44
N LEU A 152 0.01 11.10 0.79
CA LEU A 152 -1.20 10.45 1.31
C LEU A 152 -2.47 10.84 0.52
N LEU A 153 -2.50 12.03 -0.07
CA LEU A 153 -3.62 12.49 -0.89
C LEU A 153 -3.54 11.94 -2.33
N TYR A 154 -2.37 12.02 -2.95
CA TYR A 154 -2.24 11.88 -4.41
C TYR A 154 -1.41 10.68 -4.88
N GLN A 155 -0.75 9.95 -3.97
CA GLN A 155 0.13 8.81 -4.31
C GLN A 155 -0.29 7.51 -3.60
N LYS A 156 -1.55 7.41 -3.16
CA LYS A 156 -2.07 6.23 -2.44
C LYS A 156 -1.86 4.92 -3.19
N GLU A 157 -2.02 4.92 -4.51
CA GLU A 157 -1.80 3.72 -5.33
C GLU A 157 -0.35 3.22 -5.23
N GLU A 158 0.63 4.12 -5.24
CA GLU A 158 2.04 3.75 -5.15
C GLU A 158 2.42 3.33 -3.72
N ILE A 159 1.86 4.00 -2.71
CA ILE A 159 1.95 3.57 -1.31
C ILE A 159 1.42 2.14 -1.16
N ALA A 160 0.22 1.88 -1.67
CA ALA A 160 -0.40 0.57 -1.64
C ALA A 160 0.46 -0.46 -2.38
N SER A 161 0.96 -0.15 -3.58
CA SER A 161 1.86 -1.05 -4.32
C SER A 161 3.12 -1.42 -3.50
N ASN A 162 3.70 -0.48 -2.76
CA ASN A 162 4.85 -0.76 -1.89
C ASN A 162 4.49 -1.69 -0.72
N ILE A 163 3.30 -1.52 -0.12
CA ILE A 163 2.83 -2.42 0.93
C ILE A 163 2.50 -3.81 0.35
N VAL A 164 1.88 -3.87 -0.83
CA VAL A 164 1.53 -5.12 -1.52
C VAL A 164 2.76 -5.97 -1.82
N LYS A 165 3.89 -5.38 -2.23
CA LYS A 165 5.17 -6.11 -2.39
C LYS A 165 5.57 -6.88 -1.13
N THR A 166 5.28 -6.32 0.05
CA THR A 166 5.52 -6.99 1.33
C THR A 166 4.54 -8.15 1.53
N LEU A 167 3.25 -7.92 1.25
CA LEU A 167 2.22 -8.96 1.37
C LEU A 167 2.48 -10.12 0.42
N GLU A 168 2.89 -9.86 -0.81
CA GLU A 168 3.29 -10.86 -1.80
C GLU A 168 4.45 -11.72 -1.28
N TYR A 169 5.51 -11.07 -0.77
CA TYR A 169 6.66 -11.75 -0.16
C TYR A 169 6.26 -12.75 0.94
N PHE A 170 5.38 -12.35 1.87
CA PHE A 170 4.94 -13.23 2.96
C PHE A 170 3.84 -14.21 2.57
N SER A 171 3.07 -13.91 1.52
CA SER A 171 2.01 -14.80 1.04
C SER A 171 2.54 -16.02 0.29
N GLY A 172 3.76 -15.92 -0.25
CA GLY A 172 4.31 -16.91 -1.19
C GLY A 172 3.61 -16.90 -2.55
N VAL A 173 2.69 -15.96 -2.80
CA VAL A 173 2.11 -15.75 -4.12
C VAL A 173 3.25 -15.38 -5.06
N LYS A 174 3.46 -16.21 -6.09
CA LYS A 174 4.42 -15.91 -7.14
C LYS A 174 3.92 -14.69 -7.90
N VAL A 175 4.62 -13.58 -7.77
CA VAL A 175 4.43 -12.41 -8.64
C VAL A 175 4.86 -12.84 -10.04
N GLU A 176 3.90 -13.04 -10.94
CA GLU A 176 4.22 -13.29 -12.34
C GLU A 176 4.80 -12.01 -12.94
N LYS A 177 6.12 -11.99 -13.11
CA LYS A 177 6.77 -10.93 -13.88
C LYS A 177 6.47 -11.20 -15.35
N ARG A 178 5.75 -10.27 -15.98
CA ARG A 178 5.45 -10.33 -17.40
C ARG A 178 6.33 -9.34 -18.14
N LYS A 179 7.05 -9.81 -19.16
CA LYS A 179 7.74 -8.92 -20.09
C LYS A 179 6.68 -8.36 -21.03
N ALA A 180 6.48 -7.06 -20.99
CA ALA A 180 5.57 -6.38 -21.90
C ALA A 180 6.34 -5.86 -23.12
N VAL A 181 5.91 -6.22 -24.32
CA VAL A 181 6.44 -5.70 -25.58
C VAL A 181 5.34 -4.94 -26.30
N PHE A 182 5.61 -3.68 -26.63
CA PHE A 182 4.73 -2.86 -27.46
C PHE A 182 5.01 -3.18 -28.92
N ASN A 183 3.98 -3.56 -29.68
CA ASN A 183 4.09 -3.68 -31.12
C ASN A 183 3.15 -2.68 -31.78
N MET A 184 3.74 -1.65 -32.39
CA MET A 184 3.00 -0.64 -33.15
C MET A 184 2.78 -1.17 -34.57
N GLN A 185 1.57 -1.62 -34.88
CA GLN A 185 1.16 -1.88 -36.27
C GLN A 185 -0.10 -1.06 -36.59
N GLY A 186 0.10 0.10 -37.20
CA GLY A 186 -0.98 0.90 -37.81
C GLY A 186 -1.80 1.76 -36.84
N ALA A 187 -2.51 2.74 -37.42
CA ALA A 187 -3.10 3.87 -36.72
C ALA A 187 -4.29 3.55 -35.80
N ASP A 188 -4.88 2.36 -35.87
CA ASP A 188 -6.25 2.15 -35.35
C ASP A 188 -6.45 0.96 -34.40
N ASN A 189 -5.41 0.21 -33.99
CA ASN A 189 -5.59 -0.93 -33.08
C ASN A 189 -4.31 -1.26 -32.27
N GLU A 190 -3.93 -0.36 -31.38
CA GLU A 190 -2.74 -0.56 -30.56
C GLU A 190 -2.93 -1.67 -29.51
N LYS A 191 -1.99 -2.61 -29.50
CA LYS A 191 -2.04 -3.81 -28.67
C LYS A 191 -0.77 -3.93 -27.84
N LEU A 192 -0.93 -4.17 -26.55
CA LEU A 192 0.12 -4.57 -25.63
C LEU A 192 0.24 -6.10 -25.63
N TYR A 193 1.42 -6.61 -25.97
CA TYR A 193 1.70 -8.04 -25.96
C TYR A 193 2.46 -8.37 -24.68
N LEU A 194 1.87 -9.24 -23.86
CA LEU A 194 2.43 -9.64 -22.57
C LEU A 194 3.01 -11.04 -22.69
N TYR A 195 4.28 -11.20 -22.33
CA TYR A 195 5.03 -12.44 -22.39
C TYR A 195 5.37 -12.92 -20.97
N ASP A 196 5.45 -14.24 -20.78
CA ASP A 196 5.95 -14.83 -19.54
C ASP A 196 7.49 -14.79 -19.44
N GLU A 197 8.02 -15.36 -18.35
CA GLU A 197 9.46 -15.44 -18.08
C GLU A 197 10.21 -16.34 -19.08
N GLN A 198 9.50 -17.12 -19.90
CA GLN A 198 10.06 -17.97 -20.95
C GLN A 198 9.87 -17.34 -22.36
N ASP A 199 9.57 -16.04 -22.44
CA ASP A 199 9.31 -15.31 -23.69
C ASP A 199 8.12 -15.87 -24.51
N LYS A 200 7.16 -16.56 -23.87
CA LYS A 200 5.93 -17.01 -24.52
C LYS A 200 4.84 -15.95 -24.38
N LEU A 201 4.17 -15.62 -25.49
CA LEU A 201 3.03 -14.69 -25.47
C LEU A 201 1.87 -15.29 -24.65
N VAL A 202 1.40 -14.54 -23.66
CA VAL A 202 0.34 -14.94 -22.72
C VAL A 202 -0.94 -14.17 -22.96
N GLU A 203 -0.84 -12.86 -23.22
CA GLU A 203 -2.01 -11.99 -23.31
C GLU A 203 -1.78 -10.85 -24.31
N ILE A 204 -2.88 -10.40 -24.93
CA ILE A 204 -2.91 -9.22 -25.81
C ILE A 204 -3.96 -8.25 -25.25
N VAL A 205 -3.52 -7.08 -24.81
CA VAL A 205 -4.39 -6.05 -24.23
C VAL A 205 -4.59 -4.92 -25.23
N GLY A 206 -5.83 -4.55 -25.53
CA GLY A 206 -6.14 -3.38 -26.37
C GLY A 206 -5.90 -2.08 -25.60
N ILE A 207 -5.22 -1.12 -26.22
CA ILE A 207 -4.95 0.19 -25.63
C ILE A 207 -6.00 1.19 -26.16
N SER A 208 -6.84 1.70 -25.26
CA SER A 208 -7.98 2.56 -25.59
C SER A 208 -7.65 4.05 -25.73
N HIS A 209 -6.38 4.43 -25.49
CA HIS A 209 -5.94 5.83 -25.57
C HIS A 209 -4.95 6.01 -26.70
N HIS A 210 -5.23 6.97 -27.58
CA HIS A 210 -4.36 7.32 -28.68
C HIS A 210 -2.95 7.68 -28.19
N PRO A 211 -1.89 7.23 -28.87
CA PRO A 211 -0.54 7.70 -28.61
C PRO A 211 -0.46 9.20 -28.68
N VAL A 212 0.33 9.77 -27.78
CA VAL A 212 0.78 11.14 -27.93
C VAL A 212 2.01 11.11 -28.84
N SER A 213 1.98 11.85 -29.95
CA SER A 213 3.19 12.02 -30.76
C SER A 213 4.13 13.00 -30.08
N LEU A 214 5.33 12.54 -29.71
CA LEU A 214 6.40 13.38 -29.19
C LEU A 214 7.59 13.30 -30.15
N LYS A 215 7.91 14.41 -30.83
CA LYS A 215 9.00 14.48 -31.83
C LYS A 215 8.89 13.39 -32.91
N GLY A 216 7.68 13.08 -33.36
CA GLY A 216 7.43 12.05 -34.38
C GLY A 216 7.48 10.61 -33.87
N THR A 217 7.67 10.41 -32.56
CA THR A 217 7.57 9.09 -31.92
C THR A 217 6.21 8.98 -31.24
N ALA A 218 5.46 7.92 -31.53
CA ALA A 218 4.22 7.63 -30.81
C ALA A 218 4.55 7.16 -29.39
N MET A 219 3.95 7.79 -28.39
CA MET A 219 4.19 7.54 -26.97
C MET A 219 2.89 7.12 -26.30
N ILE A 220 2.93 6.07 -25.50
CA ILE A 220 1.79 5.68 -24.65
C ILE A 220 1.99 6.30 -23.27
N PRO A 221 1.03 7.11 -22.77
CA PRO A 221 1.11 7.65 -21.42
C PRO A 221 1.17 6.52 -20.38
N VAL A 222 2.07 6.64 -19.40
CA VAL A 222 2.15 5.68 -18.27
C VAL A 222 0.81 5.60 -17.52
N SER A 223 0.04 6.70 -17.48
CA SER A 223 -1.32 6.72 -16.93
C SER A 223 -2.27 5.76 -17.64
N SER A 224 -2.14 5.59 -18.97
CA SER A 224 -2.95 4.65 -19.74
C SER A 224 -2.63 3.21 -19.38
N LEU A 225 -1.36 2.90 -19.06
CA LEU A 225 -0.95 1.58 -18.56
C LEU A 225 -1.47 1.34 -17.14
N ARG A 226 -1.40 2.34 -16.27
CA ARG A 226 -1.96 2.25 -14.91
C ARG A 226 -3.48 2.05 -14.91
N ALA A 227 -4.19 2.63 -15.86
CA ALA A 227 -5.63 2.44 -16.02
C ALA A 227 -6.01 0.97 -16.35
N LEU A 228 -5.07 0.18 -16.88
CA LEU A 228 -5.24 -1.25 -17.12
C LEU A 228 -4.88 -2.11 -15.89
N GLY A 229 -4.65 -1.49 -14.72
CA GLY A 229 -4.18 -2.16 -13.51
C GLY A 229 -2.68 -2.44 -13.49
N LEU A 230 -1.94 -2.05 -14.52
CA LEU A 230 -0.51 -2.34 -14.65
C LEU A 230 0.34 -1.35 -13.85
N THR A 231 1.26 -1.86 -13.04
CA THR A 231 2.30 -1.05 -12.40
C THR A 231 3.48 -0.92 -13.35
N VAL A 232 3.85 0.31 -13.70
CA VAL A 232 5.03 0.61 -14.52
C VAL A 232 6.10 1.21 -13.64
N THR A 233 7.25 0.52 -13.55
CA THR A 233 8.43 0.94 -12.78
C THR A 233 9.55 1.31 -13.74
N TRP A 234 10.15 2.49 -13.57
CA TRP A 234 11.35 2.89 -14.29
C TRP A 234 12.60 2.58 -13.44
N HIS A 235 13.55 1.85 -14.02
CA HIS A 235 14.83 1.53 -13.42
C HIS A 235 15.91 2.46 -13.99
N PRO A 236 16.31 3.54 -13.28
CA PRO A 236 17.20 4.56 -13.83
C PRO A 236 18.62 4.06 -14.11
N GLU A 237 19.08 3.05 -13.38
CA GLU A 237 20.41 2.45 -13.55
C GLU A 237 20.52 1.59 -14.80
N THR A 238 19.50 0.77 -15.07
CA THR A 238 19.47 -0.15 -16.22
C THR A 238 18.79 0.46 -17.45
N LYS A 239 18.13 1.61 -17.29
CA LYS A 239 17.31 2.28 -18.30
C LYS A 239 16.17 1.39 -18.84
N GLN A 240 15.57 0.57 -17.97
CA GLN A 240 14.50 -0.36 -18.32
C GLN A 240 13.17 0.02 -17.68
N LEU A 241 12.07 -0.29 -18.38
CA LEU A 241 10.71 -0.26 -17.84
C LEU A 241 10.31 -1.68 -17.43
N GLU A 242 9.89 -1.85 -16.17
CA GLU A 242 9.26 -3.08 -15.66
C GLU A 242 7.75 -2.85 -15.57
N ILE A 243 6.96 -3.79 -16.11
CA ILE A 243 5.50 -3.74 -16.10
C ILE A 243 5.01 -4.96 -15.32
N THR A 244 4.25 -4.75 -14.24
CA THR A 244 3.69 -5.81 -13.39
C THR A 244 2.18 -5.66 -13.21
N TYR A 245 1.51 -6.75 -12.83
CA TYR A 245 0.05 -6.86 -12.68
C TYR A 245 -0.39 -6.87 -11.20
#